data_AF-A0A849I0Z0-F1
#
_entry.id   AF-A0A849I0Z0-F1
#
_cell.length_a   1.000
_cell.length_b   1.000
_cell.length_c   1.000
_cell.angle_alpha   90.00
_cell.angle_beta   90.00
_cell.angle_gamma   90.00
#
_symmetry.space_group_name_H-M   'P 1'
#
loop_
_entity.id
_entity.type
_entity.pdbx_description
1 polymer ?
#
loop_
_entity_poly.entity_id
_entity_poly.type
_entity_poly.pdbx_seq_one_letter_code
_entity_poly.pdbx_strand_id
1 'polypeptide(L)'
;MKQENSSIDHDFENFTRAVYALDLTTTLARLVQVDKWYKKSAEAAIVQYRNFLILKKKYGDEYTLPPSYEVDEVWHAHILHTEEYADFCTHIFGRFLHHHPHLAKEASSKEELAKLFEKTQSLYYQEFGCYLEMIPKRSYRQKLSALFAKI
;
A
#
# COMPACT_ATOMS: atom_id res chain seq x y z
N MET A 1 27.94 9.84 23.54
CA MET A 1 27.26 9.02 22.51
C MET A 1 25.74 9.24 22.55
N LYS A 2 25.24 10.44 22.20
CA LYS A 2 23.78 10.74 22.13
C LYS A 2 23.36 11.42 20.80
N GLN A 3 24.28 11.55 19.83
CA GLN A 3 24.02 12.33 18.61
C GLN A 3 23.52 11.50 17.42
N GLU A 4 23.71 10.17 17.38
CA GLU A 4 23.34 9.36 16.21
C GLU A 4 21.84 9.04 16.13
N ASN A 5 21.16 8.76 17.25
CA ASN A 5 19.71 8.46 17.22
C ASN A 5 18.86 9.65 16.74
N SER A 6 19.28 10.88 17.03
CA SER A 6 18.52 12.08 16.67
C SER A 6 18.45 12.35 15.17
N SER A 7 19.46 11.93 14.39
CA SER A 7 19.50 12.16 12.93
C SER A 7 18.64 11.13 12.19
N ILE A 8 18.72 9.87 12.61
CA ILE A 8 17.96 8.75 12.01
C ILE A 8 16.45 8.97 12.20
N ASP A 9 16.04 9.38 13.40
CA ASP A 9 14.62 9.66 13.69
C ASP A 9 14.09 10.83 12.85
N HIS A 10 14.89 11.87 12.65
CA HIS A 10 14.52 13.03 11.84
C HIS A 10 14.40 12.68 10.34
N ASP A 11 15.31 11.87 9.81
CA ASP A 11 15.27 11.42 8.42
C ASP A 11 14.03 10.55 8.14
N PHE A 12 13.66 9.69 9.10
CA PHE A 12 12.46 8.88 8.99
C PHE A 12 11.16 9.71 9.10
N GLU A 13 11.16 10.76 9.93
CA GLU A 13 10.03 11.67 10.02
C GLU A 13 9.84 12.46 8.72
N ASN A 14 10.94 12.93 8.12
CA ASN A 14 10.90 13.59 6.80
C ASN A 14 10.41 12.63 5.70
N PHE A 15 10.89 11.39 5.71
CA PHE A 15 10.38 10.36 4.82
C PHE A 15 8.85 10.17 4.98
N THR A 16 8.38 10.07 6.21
CA THR A 16 6.95 9.90 6.51
C THR A 16 6.13 11.08 6.00
N ARG A 17 6.58 12.32 6.24
CA ARG A 17 5.94 13.52 5.71
C ARG A 17 5.90 13.51 4.18
N ALA A 18 7.00 13.14 3.53
CA ALA A 18 7.08 13.08 2.08
C ALA A 18 6.15 12.00 1.49
N VAL A 19 6.03 10.85 2.14
CA VAL A 19 5.05 9.81 1.78
C VAL A 19 3.62 10.33 1.90
N TYR A 20 3.27 11.11 2.93
CA TYR A 20 1.93 11.69 3.03
C TYR A 20 1.67 12.84 2.06
N ALA A 21 2.72 13.55 1.63
CA ALA A 21 2.65 14.64 0.66
C ALA A 21 2.60 14.18 -0.81
N LEU A 22 2.92 12.92 -1.11
CA LEU A 22 2.90 12.39 -2.46
C LEU A 22 1.53 12.63 -3.13
N ASP A 23 1.54 13.25 -4.31
CA ASP A 23 0.34 13.40 -5.11
C ASP A 23 -0.05 12.05 -5.75
N LEU A 24 -1.24 11.56 -5.42
CA LEU A 24 -1.81 10.32 -5.96
C LEU A 24 -3.11 10.59 -6.71
N THR A 25 -3.29 11.81 -7.23
CA THR A 25 -4.51 12.22 -7.93
C THR A 25 -4.78 11.36 -9.17
N THR A 26 -3.74 11.06 -9.96
CA THR A 26 -3.80 10.17 -11.13
C THR A 26 -4.16 8.74 -10.74
N THR A 27 -3.51 8.22 -9.71
CA THR A 27 -3.79 6.90 -9.11
C THR A 27 -5.24 6.81 -8.62
N LEU A 28 -5.72 7.83 -7.88
CA LEU A 28 -7.11 7.90 -7.42
C LEU A 28 -8.09 7.95 -8.60
N ALA A 29 -7.80 8.76 -9.61
CA ALA A 29 -8.62 8.85 -10.81
C ALA A 29 -8.71 7.51 -11.53
N ARG A 30 -7.59 6.78 -11.67
CA ARG A 30 -7.54 5.43 -12.26
C ARG A 30 -8.41 4.44 -11.47
N LEU A 31 -8.25 4.39 -10.14
CA LEU A 31 -9.01 3.50 -9.26
C LEU A 31 -10.53 3.74 -9.40
N VAL A 32 -10.95 5.00 -9.40
CA VAL A 32 -12.38 5.35 -9.47
C VAL A 32 -12.95 5.20 -10.88
N GLN A 33 -12.29 5.79 -11.87
CA GLN A 33 -12.86 5.93 -13.22
C GLN A 33 -12.71 4.66 -14.05
N VAL A 34 -11.64 3.90 -13.85
CA VAL A 34 -11.33 2.74 -14.68
C VAL A 34 -11.55 1.44 -13.90
N ASP A 35 -10.98 1.30 -12.69
CA ASP A 35 -11.16 0.09 -11.87
C ASP A 35 -12.51 0.03 -11.14
N LYS A 36 -13.30 1.10 -11.24
CA LYS A 36 -14.66 1.24 -10.72
C LYS A 36 -14.73 1.07 -9.20
N TRP A 37 -13.73 1.58 -8.48
CA TRP A 37 -13.80 1.74 -7.04
C TRP A 37 -14.76 2.86 -6.66
N TYR A 38 -15.42 2.72 -5.51
CA TYR A 38 -16.01 3.89 -4.86
C TYR A 38 -14.92 4.85 -4.43
N LYS A 39 -15.13 6.15 -4.66
CA LYS A 39 -14.16 7.19 -4.28
C LYS A 39 -13.71 7.08 -2.82
N LYS A 40 -14.66 6.95 -1.88
CA LYS A 40 -14.34 6.78 -0.44
C LYS A 40 -13.51 5.52 -0.15
N SER A 41 -13.79 4.42 -0.85
CA SER A 41 -13.01 3.17 -0.73
C SER A 41 -11.59 3.36 -1.28
N ALA A 42 -11.45 4.00 -2.44
CA ALA A 42 -10.15 4.28 -3.03
C ALA A 42 -9.31 5.23 -2.16
N GLU A 43 -9.93 6.26 -1.59
CA GLU A 43 -9.26 7.18 -0.64
C GLU A 43 -8.78 6.44 0.62
N ALA A 44 -9.61 5.57 1.20
CA ALA A 44 -9.21 4.75 2.34
C ALA A 44 -8.06 3.77 1.99
N ALA A 45 -8.10 3.16 0.80
CA ALA A 45 -7.07 2.24 0.34
C ALA A 45 -5.75 2.98 0.06
N ILE A 46 -5.81 4.23 -0.44
CA ILE A 46 -4.64 5.10 -0.60
C ILE A 46 -4.00 5.41 0.76
N VAL A 47 -4.78 5.63 1.82
CA VAL A 47 -4.24 5.81 3.18
C VAL A 47 -3.49 4.55 3.63
N GLN A 48 -4.08 3.36 3.45
CA GLN A 48 -3.39 2.11 3.77
C GLN A 48 -2.14 1.89 2.92
N TYR A 49 -2.14 2.30 1.64
CA TYR A 49 -0.97 2.23 0.75
C TYR A 49 0.18 3.11 1.24
N ARG A 50 -0.09 4.36 1.64
CA ARG A 50 0.92 5.24 2.24
C ARG A 50 1.53 4.63 3.50
N ASN A 51 0.68 4.12 4.39
CA ASN A 51 1.11 3.44 5.61
C ASN A 51 1.96 2.20 5.30
N PHE A 52 1.60 1.44 4.26
CA PHE A 52 2.38 0.30 3.82
C PHE A 52 3.76 0.68 3.25
N LEU A 53 3.88 1.81 2.53
CA LEU A 53 5.18 2.33 2.07
C LEU A 53 6.11 2.66 3.24
N ILE A 54 5.55 3.20 4.33
CA ILE A 54 6.29 3.45 5.57
C ILE A 54 6.80 2.14 6.19
N LEU A 55 5.96 1.10 6.25
CA LEU A 55 6.40 -0.21 6.70
C LEU A 55 7.51 -0.78 5.80
N LYS A 56 7.37 -0.68 4.48
CA LYS A 56 8.39 -1.15 3.54
C LYS A 56 9.74 -0.46 3.74
N LYS A 57 9.74 0.84 4.05
CA LYS A 57 10.97 1.58 4.35
C LYS A 57 11.59 1.17 5.67
N LYS A 58 10.79 1.00 6.71
CA LYS A 58 11.27 0.74 8.08
C LYS A 58 11.69 -0.71 8.30
N TYR A 59 11.00 -1.65 7.65
CA TYR A 59 11.08 -3.08 7.97
C TYR A 59 11.38 -3.97 6.77
N GLY A 60 11.42 -3.41 5.56
CA GLY A 60 11.53 -4.20 4.32
C GLY A 60 12.87 -4.89 4.09
N ASP A 61 13.93 -4.48 4.80
CA ASP A 61 15.24 -5.12 4.76
C ASP A 61 15.32 -6.34 5.71
N GLU A 62 14.47 -6.38 6.74
CA GLU A 62 14.42 -7.46 7.73
C GLU A 62 13.30 -8.47 7.44
N TYR A 63 12.18 -8.02 6.88
CA TYR A 63 10.99 -8.83 6.69
C TYR A 63 10.42 -8.75 5.27
N THR A 64 9.93 -9.90 4.79
CA THR A 64 9.03 -9.94 3.63
C THR A 64 7.63 -9.52 4.07
N LEU A 65 7.18 -8.37 3.58
CA LEU A 65 5.88 -7.78 3.91
C LEU A 65 4.93 -7.84 2.70
N PRO A 66 4.04 -8.84 2.62
CA PRO A 66 3.00 -8.85 1.60
C PRO A 66 1.98 -7.72 1.86
N PRO A 67 1.50 -7.01 0.82
CA PRO A 67 0.41 -6.04 0.95
C PRO A 67 -0.94 -6.72 1.17
N SER A 68 -1.95 -5.97 1.65
CA SER A 68 -3.34 -6.39 1.51
C SER A 68 -3.79 -6.31 0.06
N TYR A 69 -4.92 -6.94 -0.29
CA TYR A 69 -5.46 -6.86 -1.65
C TYR A 69 -5.69 -5.42 -2.10
N GLU A 70 -6.21 -4.57 -1.21
CA GLU A 70 -6.54 -3.19 -1.54
C GLU A 70 -5.30 -2.31 -1.69
N VAL A 71 -4.28 -2.54 -0.86
CA VAL A 71 -2.97 -1.89 -0.99
C VAL A 71 -2.30 -2.31 -2.30
N ASP A 72 -2.39 -3.59 -2.66
CA ASP A 72 -1.83 -4.13 -3.91
C ASP A 72 -2.48 -3.50 -5.15
N GLU A 73 -3.81 -3.35 -5.15
CA GLU A 73 -4.54 -2.68 -6.24
C GLU A 73 -4.15 -1.20 -6.38
N VAL A 74 -3.97 -0.47 -5.27
CA VAL A 74 -3.48 0.92 -5.31
C VAL A 74 -2.06 0.97 -5.85
N TRP A 75 -1.20 0.05 -5.42
CA TRP A 75 0.19 0.00 -5.88
C TRP A 75 0.27 -0.31 -7.38
N HIS A 76 -0.53 -1.25 -7.88
CA HIS A 76 -0.66 -1.50 -9.31
C HIS A 76 -1.10 -0.26 -10.08
N ALA A 77 -2.13 0.44 -9.61
CA ALA A 77 -2.59 1.67 -10.24
C ALA A 77 -1.50 2.75 -10.27
N HIS A 78 -0.71 2.88 -9.20
CA HIS A 78 0.40 3.83 -9.14
C HIS A 78 1.53 3.47 -10.12
N ILE A 79 1.91 2.18 -10.22
CA ILE A 79 2.95 1.70 -11.15
C ILE A 79 2.60 2.00 -12.62
N LEU A 80 1.32 1.98 -12.98
CA LEU A 80 0.87 2.27 -14.35
C LEU A 80 1.13 3.74 -14.77
N HIS A 81 1.35 4.63 -13.81
CA HIS A 81 1.84 5.99 -14.05
C HIS A 81 3.36 6.00 -13.96
N THR A 82 4.03 5.37 -14.94
CA THR A 82 5.43 4.95 -14.82
C THR A 82 6.43 6.09 -14.56
N GLU A 83 6.21 7.27 -15.14
CA GLU A 83 7.04 8.46 -14.90
C GLU A 83 6.89 8.94 -13.44
N GLU A 84 5.65 9.19 -13.00
CA GLU A 84 5.33 9.58 -11.63
C GLU A 84 5.86 8.56 -10.61
N TYR A 85 5.70 7.27 -10.89
CA TYR A 85 6.15 6.20 -10.02
C TYR A 85 7.69 6.12 -9.92
N ALA A 86 8.40 6.27 -11.04
CA ALA A 86 9.86 6.26 -11.06
C ALA A 86 10.44 7.47 -10.31
N ASP A 87 9.84 8.64 -10.50
CA ASP A 87 10.21 9.87 -9.80
C ASP A 87 9.94 9.74 -8.30
N PHE A 88 8.76 9.25 -7.92
CA PHE A 88 8.41 8.94 -6.54
C PHE A 88 9.44 8.01 -5.90
N CYS A 89 9.75 6.88 -6.54
CA CYS A 89 10.69 5.90 -6.00
C CYS A 89 12.07 6.53 -5.77
N THR A 90 12.54 7.33 -6.72
CA THR A 90 13.83 8.02 -6.63
C THR A 90 13.84 9.02 -5.48
N HIS A 91 12.81 9.87 -5.36
CA HIS A 91 12.76 10.93 -4.35
C HIS A 91 12.49 10.40 -2.93
N ILE A 92 11.68 9.34 -2.81
CA ILE A 92 11.21 8.84 -1.51
C ILE A 92 12.06 7.67 -1.03
N PHE A 93 12.40 6.72 -1.90
CA PHE A 93 13.18 5.54 -1.54
C PHE A 93 14.66 5.65 -1.91
N GLY A 94 15.06 6.63 -2.72
CA GLY A 94 16.43 6.73 -3.26
C GLY A 94 16.74 5.67 -4.33
N ARG A 95 15.76 4.84 -4.69
CA ARG A 95 15.87 3.72 -5.63
C ARG A 95 14.50 3.29 -6.10
N PHE A 96 14.45 2.60 -7.25
CA PHE A 96 13.21 1.99 -7.71
C PHE A 96 12.69 0.96 -6.67
N LEU A 97 11.45 1.12 -6.23
CA LEU A 97 10.79 0.16 -5.37
C LEU A 97 10.14 -0.92 -6.25
N HIS A 98 10.78 -2.08 -6.35
CA HIS A 98 10.25 -3.17 -7.16
C HIS A 98 9.00 -3.81 -6.54
N HIS A 99 7.97 -4.00 -7.36
CA HIS A 99 6.81 -4.81 -7.02
C HIS A 99 7.02 -6.24 -7.51
N HIS A 100 6.72 -7.21 -6.65
CA HIS A 100 6.88 -8.63 -6.92
C HIS A 100 5.51 -9.32 -6.83
N PRO A 101 4.72 -9.37 -7.93
CA PRO A 101 3.33 -9.85 -7.93
C PRO A 101 3.20 -11.34 -7.63
N HIS A 102 4.32 -12.05 -7.53
CA HIS A 102 4.38 -13.49 -7.31
C HIS A 102 4.98 -13.86 -5.95
N LEU A 103 5.15 -12.91 -5.02
CA LEU A 103 5.53 -13.22 -3.63
C LEU A 103 4.60 -14.27 -2.99
N ALA A 104 3.31 -14.23 -3.31
CA ALA A 104 2.34 -15.24 -2.88
C ALA A 104 2.57 -16.64 -3.50
N LYS A 105 3.25 -16.73 -4.65
CA LYS A 105 3.64 -17.98 -5.32
C LYS A 105 5.02 -18.49 -4.86
N GLU A 106 5.86 -17.60 -4.33
CA GLU A 106 7.14 -17.95 -3.72
C GLU A 106 6.95 -18.56 -2.32
N ALA A 107 5.85 -18.20 -1.63
CA ALA A 107 5.42 -18.91 -0.43
C ALA A 107 5.14 -20.38 -0.77
N SER A 108 5.74 -21.29 0.01
CA SER A 108 5.60 -22.73 -0.14
C SER A 108 4.18 -23.24 0.17
N SER A 109 3.36 -22.40 0.83
CA SER A 109 2.01 -22.73 1.27
C SER A 109 1.16 -21.48 1.54
N LYS A 110 -0.17 -21.67 1.63
CA LYS A 110 -1.09 -20.60 2.05
C LYS A 110 -0.86 -20.21 3.50
N GLU A 111 -0.48 -21.16 4.34
CA GLU A 111 -0.19 -20.98 5.75
C GLU A 111 1.05 -20.10 5.96
N GLU A 112 2.08 -20.26 5.12
CA GLU A 112 3.25 -19.39 5.14
C GLU A 112 2.88 -17.96 4.74
N LEU A 113 2.08 -17.79 3.67
CA LEU A 113 1.60 -16.48 3.26
C LEU A 113 0.76 -15.80 4.35
N ALA A 114 -0.09 -16.56 5.05
CA ALA A 114 -0.85 -16.06 6.18
C ALA A 114 0.05 -15.55 7.31
N LYS A 115 1.12 -16.29 7.67
CA LYS A 115 2.10 -15.85 8.67
C LYS A 115 2.85 -14.59 8.26
N LEU A 116 3.24 -14.47 6.99
CA LEU A 116 3.86 -13.25 6.47
C LEU A 116 2.89 -12.07 6.58
N PHE A 117 1.62 -12.26 6.25
CA PHE A 117 0.61 -11.22 6.36
C PHE A 117 0.27 -10.88 7.82
N GLU A 118 0.27 -11.85 8.74
CA GLU A 118 0.16 -11.61 10.19
C GLU A 118 1.30 -10.71 10.68
N LYS A 119 2.53 -10.92 10.19
CA LYS A 119 3.66 -10.04 10.49
C LYS A 119 3.42 -8.62 9.95
N THR A 120 2.93 -8.47 8.72
CA THR A 120 2.52 -7.16 8.19
C THR A 120 1.49 -6.49 9.10
N GLN A 121 0.44 -7.20 9.51
CA GLN A 121 -0.61 -6.67 10.40
C GLN A 121 -0.08 -6.25 11.77
N SER A 122 0.82 -7.05 12.36
CA SER A 122 1.43 -6.74 13.65
C SER A 122 2.28 -5.47 13.59
N LEU A 123 3.13 -5.33 12.56
CA LEU A 123 3.92 -4.12 12.36
C LEU A 123 3.04 -2.91 12.05
N TYR A 124 1.99 -3.09 11.25
CA TYR A 124 1.04 -2.03 10.95
C TYR A 124 0.36 -1.51 12.22
N TYR A 125 -0.11 -2.40 13.10
CA TYR A 125 -0.69 -2.01 14.39
C TYR A 125 0.33 -1.30 15.30
N GLN A 126 1.57 -1.78 15.32
CA GLN A 126 2.64 -1.15 16.09
C GLN A 126 2.90 0.30 15.65
N GLU A 127 2.88 0.59 14.35
CA GLU A 127 3.16 1.94 13.84
C GLU A 127 1.94 2.87 13.89
N PHE A 128 0.73 2.35 13.64
CA PHE A 128 -0.45 3.19 13.38
C PHE A 128 -1.58 3.03 14.39
N GLY A 129 -1.48 2.08 15.34
CA GLY A 129 -2.50 1.84 16.36
C GLY A 129 -3.82 1.26 15.84
N CYS A 130 -3.87 0.83 14.58
CA CYS A 130 -5.01 0.16 13.95
C CYS A 130 -4.52 -0.97 13.04
N TYR A 131 -5.42 -1.81 12.53
CA TYR A 131 -5.07 -2.86 11.57
C TYR A 131 -5.33 -2.41 10.13
N LEU A 132 -4.70 -3.06 9.15
CA LEU A 132 -5.17 -2.98 7.76
C LEU A 132 -6.60 -3.53 7.72
N GLU A 133 -7.51 -2.70 7.22
CA GLU A 133 -8.92 -3.03 7.10
C GLU A 133 -9.21 -3.57 5.69
N MET A 134 -10.12 -4.52 5.60
CA MET A 134 -10.71 -4.91 4.31
C MET A 134 -11.60 -3.77 3.81
N ILE A 135 -11.30 -3.26 2.62
CA ILE A 135 -12.03 -2.14 2.02
C ILE A 135 -12.81 -2.63 0.80
N PRO A 136 -14.15 -2.59 0.83
CA PRO A 136 -14.94 -3.09 -0.29
C PRO A 136 -14.76 -2.20 -1.52
N LYS A 137 -14.22 -2.78 -2.60
CA LYS A 137 -14.10 -2.15 -3.93
C LYS A 137 -15.47 -1.69 -4.47
N ARG A 138 -16.55 -2.42 -4.16
CA ARG A 138 -17.95 -2.09 -4.52
C ARG A 138 -18.89 -2.29 -3.33
N SER A 139 -19.85 -1.39 -3.15
CA SER A 139 -20.97 -1.58 -2.21
C SER A 139 -21.88 -2.74 -2.63
N TYR A 140 -22.50 -3.36 -1.63
CA TYR A 140 -23.42 -4.50 -1.80
C TYR A 140 -24.56 -4.19 -2.77
N ARG A 141 -25.05 -2.94 -2.81
CA ARG A 141 -26.11 -2.50 -3.75
C ARG A 141 -25.68 -2.57 -5.22
N GLN A 142 -24.43 -2.29 -5.53
CA GLN A 142 -23.92 -2.39 -6.90
C GLN A 142 -23.58 -3.84 -7.31
N LYS A 143 -23.22 -4.70 -6.36
CA LYS A 143 -23.14 -6.15 -6.63
C LYS A 143 -24.50 -6.67 -7.09
N LEU A 144 -25.59 -6.24 -6.44
CA LEU A 144 -26.96 -6.60 -6.84
C LEU A 144 -27.35 -5.97 -8.18
N SER A 145 -27.12 -4.67 -8.40
CA SER A 145 -27.48 -4.04 -9.68
C SER A 145 -26.73 -4.64 -10.88
N ALA A 146 -25.45 -5.02 -10.71
CA ALA A 146 -24.67 -5.70 -11.75
C ALA A 146 -25.11 -7.16 -11.97
N LEU A 147 -25.70 -7.80 -10.95
CA LEU A 147 -26.30 -9.13 -11.07
C LEU A 147 -27.62 -9.08 -11.83
N PHE A 148 -28.45 -8.05 -11.59
CA PHE A 148 -29.73 -7.85 -12.27
C PHE A 148 -29.59 -7.26 -13.68
N ALA A 149 -28.52 -6.52 -13.99
CA ALA A 149 -28.25 -6.04 -15.35
C ALA A 149 -27.76 -7.14 -16.32
N LYS A 150 -27.61 -8.39 -15.85
CA LYS A 150 -27.21 -9.57 -16.63
C LYS A 150 -28.34 -10.60 -16.83
N ILE A 151 -29.56 -10.26 -16.40
CA ILE A 151 -30.79 -11.03 -16.59
C ILE A 151 -31.69 -10.22 -17.51
#